data_AF-J2EZT9-F1
#
_entry.id   AF-J2EZT9-F1
#
_cell.length_a   1.000
_cell.length_b   1.000
_cell.length_c   1.000
_cell.angle_alpha   90.00
_cell.angle_beta   90.00
_cell.angle_gamma   90.00
#
_symmetry.space_group_name_H-M   'P 1'
#
loop_
_entity.id
_entity.type
_entity.pdbx_description
1 polymer ?
#
loop_
_entity_poly.entity_id
_entity_poly.type
_entity_poly.pdbx_seq_one_letter_code
_entity_poly.pdbx_strand_id
1 'polypeptide(L)'
;MTVLTPLQARPATVQPVTHAGTVRQSYERLLHAPDDADKQTLAQALLQSCLEQASALPQDMPDDPAALQAWVEQHSAGVARQYAEYLERRKSGGPREFFTSKAHALYFLQAVAPTKLVDGAWLYGVLKHWHDHRFEGLLCTYLEELGDGYPAQNHVVIYRKLLAEHGLPDAPDIDDERYLQGAVQLALGYAGDEYLPEVIGYNLGYEQLPLHLLISAYELTELEIDPYYFTLHVTIDNASTGHAHKAVQSLMQLMPMEADREAFWRRVTLGYRLNDLGQGSRAIIESFDVYREVLDMLERKRPFGQHMHSDYCKFEGKTVNQWLAVPGQLEGFLEALQGKGWIKRHQDPQDSRFWTLIEGAGAAMFGVFSPYEKQLLHDWIAGDWLEKGPRRSPRRAHGASCEPPMPVQDPDVQRLEQTLRSQSPDQQIQTLLPWLSARCHSHPAGLLATRRFIELKSILR
;
A
#
# COMPACT_ATOMS: atom_id res chain seq x y z
N MET A 1 -16.47 -13.84 55.39
CA MET A 1 -15.73 -14.53 54.31
C MET A 1 -16.75 -14.92 53.26
N THR A 2 -16.77 -14.20 52.15
CA THR A 2 -17.73 -14.41 51.06
C THR A 2 -16.94 -14.93 49.87
N VAL A 3 -17.22 -16.17 49.46
CA VAL A 3 -16.48 -16.89 48.43
C VAL A 3 -16.91 -16.35 47.06
N LEU A 4 -15.98 -15.72 46.34
CA LEU A 4 -16.16 -15.30 44.96
C LEU A 4 -16.04 -16.53 44.04
N THR A 5 -17.10 -16.83 43.30
CA THR A 5 -17.10 -17.88 42.27
C THR A 5 -16.47 -17.32 40.98
N PRO A 6 -15.52 -18.00 40.33
CA PRO A 6 -14.98 -17.56 39.05
C PRO A 6 -16.01 -17.87 37.95
N LEU A 7 -16.50 -16.82 37.28
CA LEU A 7 -17.24 -16.97 36.03
C LEU A 7 -16.24 -17.39 34.93
N GLN A 8 -16.39 -18.60 34.42
CA GLN A 8 -15.72 -19.03 33.20
C GLN A 8 -16.29 -18.22 32.03
N ALA A 9 -15.52 -17.25 31.55
CA ALA A 9 -15.78 -16.58 30.28
C ALA A 9 -15.58 -17.60 29.15
N ARG A 10 -16.67 -18.04 28.52
CA ARG A 10 -16.60 -18.63 27.18
C ARG A 10 -16.16 -17.52 26.22
N PRO A 11 -15.18 -17.75 25.33
CA PRO A 11 -14.89 -16.78 24.29
C PRO A 11 -16.16 -16.61 23.45
N ALA A 12 -16.60 -15.36 23.33
CA ALA A 12 -17.67 -15.01 22.41
C ALA A 12 -17.24 -15.46 21.02
N THR A 13 -18.04 -16.34 20.42
CA THR A 13 -17.91 -16.76 19.03
C THR A 13 -17.86 -15.52 18.13
N VAL A 14 -16.68 -15.30 17.56
CA VAL A 14 -16.34 -14.29 16.56
C VAL A 14 -17.25 -14.49 15.33
N GLN A 15 -18.02 -13.46 14.98
CA GLN A 15 -18.78 -13.38 13.72
C GLN A 15 -17.84 -12.97 12.56
N PRO A 16 -18.22 -13.25 11.30
CA PRO A 16 -17.24 -13.54 10.25
C PRO A 16 -16.53 -12.26 9.80
N VAL A 17 -15.26 -12.15 10.20
CA VAL A 17 -14.21 -11.57 9.38
C VAL A 17 -14.32 -12.25 8.01
N THR A 18 -14.29 -11.50 6.90
CA THR A 18 -14.20 -12.11 5.57
C THR A 18 -13.17 -13.24 5.63
N HIS A 19 -13.57 -14.48 5.33
CA HIS A 19 -12.63 -15.59 5.31
C HIS A 19 -11.47 -15.17 4.40
N ALA A 20 -10.28 -14.97 4.97
CA ALA A 20 -9.11 -14.55 4.20
C ALA A 20 -9.00 -15.51 3.01
N GLY A 21 -8.98 -14.97 1.79
CA GLY A 21 -8.78 -15.80 0.62
C GLY A 21 -7.35 -16.31 0.56
N THR A 22 -7.06 -17.15 -0.44
CA THR A 22 -5.77 -17.82 -0.55
C THR A 22 -4.62 -16.83 -0.76
N VAL A 23 -4.86 -15.67 -1.37
CA VAL A 23 -3.83 -14.66 -1.67
C VAL A 23 -3.47 -13.88 -0.42
N ARG A 24 -4.44 -13.35 0.33
CA ARG A 24 -4.20 -12.65 1.61
C ARG A 24 -3.51 -13.55 2.61
N GLN A 25 -3.92 -14.82 2.72
CA GLN A 25 -3.24 -15.78 3.59
C GLN A 25 -1.76 -15.99 3.18
N SER A 26 -1.49 -16.06 1.88
CA SER A 26 -0.11 -16.18 1.38
C SER A 26 0.71 -14.94 1.68
N TYR A 27 0.15 -13.75 1.45
CA TYR A 27 0.76 -12.46 1.84
C TYR A 27 1.10 -12.43 3.33
N GLU A 28 0.12 -12.72 4.21
CA GLU A 28 0.31 -12.67 5.67
C GLU A 28 1.36 -13.69 6.14
N ARG A 29 1.38 -14.90 5.58
CA ARG A 29 2.40 -15.91 5.89
C ARG A 29 3.79 -15.49 5.41
N LEU A 30 3.91 -14.98 4.18
CA LEU A 30 5.21 -14.51 3.67
C LEU A 30 5.73 -13.31 4.48
N LEU A 31 4.87 -12.41 4.93
CA LEU A 31 5.24 -11.25 5.73
C LEU A 31 5.59 -11.60 7.18
N HIS A 32 4.84 -12.51 7.83
CA HIS A 32 4.93 -12.69 9.29
C HIS A 32 5.51 -14.03 9.76
N ALA A 33 5.52 -15.08 8.92
CA ALA A 33 6.10 -16.36 9.32
C ALA A 33 7.62 -16.25 9.54
N PRO A 34 8.25 -17.18 10.28
CA PRO A 34 9.69 -17.31 10.34
C PRO A 34 10.31 -17.51 8.95
N ASP A 35 11.57 -17.13 8.79
CA ASP A 35 12.32 -17.36 7.55
C ASP A 35 12.86 -18.79 7.56
N ASP A 36 12.02 -19.73 7.11
CA ASP A 36 12.30 -21.16 7.07
C ASP A 36 11.99 -21.76 5.68
N ALA A 37 12.25 -23.07 5.53
CA ALA A 37 12.02 -23.80 4.29
C ALA A 37 10.53 -23.81 3.87
N ASP A 38 9.60 -23.72 4.83
CA ASP A 38 8.17 -23.69 4.54
C ASP A 38 7.78 -22.34 3.92
N LYS A 39 8.34 -21.22 4.41
CA LYS A 39 8.16 -19.90 3.78
C LYS A 39 8.73 -19.89 2.35
N GLN A 40 9.92 -20.45 2.15
CA GLN A 40 10.53 -20.54 0.82
C GLN A 40 9.66 -21.38 -0.14
N THR A 41 9.16 -22.52 0.32
CA THR A 41 8.27 -23.40 -0.47
C THR A 41 6.97 -22.68 -0.84
N LEU A 42 6.39 -21.93 0.09
CA LEU A 42 5.20 -21.10 -0.17
C LEU A 42 5.48 -20.02 -1.22
N ALA A 43 6.61 -19.32 -1.10
CA ALA A 43 7.02 -18.29 -2.05
C ALA A 43 7.16 -18.86 -3.47
N GLN A 44 7.87 -19.99 -3.61
CA GLN A 44 8.06 -20.65 -4.90
C GLN A 44 6.74 -21.13 -5.51
N ALA A 45 5.85 -21.73 -4.70
CA ALA A 45 4.54 -22.19 -5.18
C ALA A 45 3.66 -21.03 -5.67
N LEU A 46 3.66 -19.90 -4.95
CA LEU A 46 2.93 -18.70 -5.37
C LEU A 46 3.51 -18.14 -6.67
N LEU A 47 4.85 -17.98 -6.75
CA LEU A 47 5.49 -17.45 -7.95
C LEU A 47 5.25 -18.32 -9.17
N GLN A 48 5.30 -19.65 -9.05
CA GLN A 48 5.05 -20.53 -10.17
C GLN A 48 3.65 -20.28 -10.77
N SER A 49 2.62 -20.18 -9.92
CA SER A 49 1.26 -19.84 -10.35
C SER A 49 1.16 -18.45 -10.98
N CYS A 50 1.84 -17.45 -10.40
CA CYS A 50 1.88 -16.10 -10.94
C CYS A 50 2.61 -16.04 -12.30
N LEU A 51 3.73 -16.73 -12.46
CA LEU A 51 4.51 -16.77 -13.70
C LEU A 51 3.71 -17.47 -14.82
N GLU A 52 2.95 -18.52 -14.50
CA GLU A 52 2.04 -19.15 -15.44
C GLU A 52 0.98 -18.16 -15.95
N GLN A 53 0.38 -17.37 -15.07
CA GLN A 53 -0.57 -16.31 -15.45
C GLN A 53 0.11 -15.19 -16.25
N ALA A 54 1.29 -14.73 -15.83
CA ALA A 54 2.04 -13.67 -16.49
C ALA A 54 2.49 -14.06 -17.91
N SER A 55 2.68 -15.35 -18.18
CA SER A 55 3.03 -15.85 -19.51
C SER A 55 1.97 -15.54 -20.57
N ALA A 56 0.70 -15.37 -20.15
CA ALA A 56 -0.42 -15.01 -21.01
C ALA A 56 -0.56 -13.50 -21.25
N LEU A 57 0.18 -12.66 -20.50
CA LEU A 57 0.18 -11.21 -20.67
C LEU A 57 1.06 -10.79 -21.88
N PRO A 58 0.78 -9.63 -22.49
CA PRO A 58 1.60 -9.09 -23.57
C PRO A 58 3.09 -8.96 -23.23
N GLN A 59 3.95 -9.10 -24.24
CA GLN A 59 5.38 -8.81 -24.12
C GLN A 59 5.68 -7.43 -24.68
N ASP A 60 5.74 -6.43 -23.81
CA ASP A 60 6.05 -5.05 -24.23
C ASP A 60 7.55 -4.74 -24.26
N MET A 61 8.37 -5.59 -23.62
CA MET A 61 9.83 -5.46 -23.64
C MET A 61 10.42 -5.76 -25.03
N PRO A 62 11.50 -5.06 -25.43
CA PRO A 62 12.19 -5.33 -26.69
C PRO A 62 12.78 -6.75 -26.72
N ASP A 63 12.88 -7.37 -27.90
CA ASP A 63 13.51 -8.69 -28.02
C ASP A 63 15.03 -8.64 -27.81
N ASP A 64 15.67 -7.54 -28.22
CA ASP A 64 17.11 -7.31 -28.06
C ASP A 64 17.40 -6.53 -26.76
N PRO A 65 18.15 -7.11 -25.79
CA PRO A 65 18.57 -6.41 -24.59
C PRO A 65 19.31 -5.09 -24.84
N ALA A 66 20.02 -4.95 -25.97
CA ALA A 66 20.73 -3.72 -26.29
C ALA A 66 19.79 -2.52 -26.54
N ALA A 67 18.53 -2.77 -26.89
CA ALA A 67 17.52 -1.72 -27.08
C ALA A 67 16.89 -1.23 -25.76
N LEU A 68 17.18 -1.89 -24.63
CA LEU A 68 16.43 -1.69 -23.39
C LEU A 68 16.56 -0.28 -22.82
N GLN A 69 17.77 0.29 -22.83
CA GLN A 69 18.01 1.65 -22.32
C GLN A 69 17.17 2.68 -23.09
N ALA A 70 17.20 2.62 -24.43
CA ALA A 70 16.43 3.52 -25.27
C ALA A 70 14.91 3.33 -25.09
N TRP A 71 14.47 2.10 -24.85
CA TRP A 71 13.07 1.79 -24.59
C TRP A 71 12.58 2.38 -23.26
N VAL A 72 13.35 2.27 -22.17
CA VAL A 72 13.04 2.91 -20.86
C VAL A 72 13.00 4.44 -20.99
N GLU A 73 13.95 5.03 -21.70
CA GLU A 73 13.99 6.48 -21.94
C GLU A 73 12.77 6.96 -22.74
N GLN A 74 12.36 6.19 -23.75
CA GLN A 74 11.17 6.49 -24.55
C GLN A 74 9.89 6.38 -23.72
N HIS A 75 9.78 5.37 -22.86
CA HIS A 75 8.66 5.23 -21.92
C HIS A 75 8.59 6.45 -20.98
N SER A 76 9.70 6.81 -20.34
CA SER A 76 9.77 7.98 -19.44
C SER A 76 9.38 9.27 -20.14
N ALA A 77 9.88 9.49 -21.36
CA ALA A 77 9.50 10.65 -22.17
C ALA A 77 8.00 10.63 -22.55
N GLY A 78 7.41 9.45 -22.76
CA GLY A 78 5.98 9.27 -22.98
C GLY A 78 5.14 9.67 -21.78
N VAL A 79 5.50 9.17 -20.59
CA VAL A 79 4.84 9.51 -19.33
C VAL A 79 4.93 11.03 -19.06
N ALA A 80 6.09 11.64 -19.28
CA ALA A 80 6.27 13.08 -19.12
C ALA A 80 5.37 13.90 -20.04
N ARG A 81 5.20 13.49 -21.32
CA ARG A 81 4.26 14.13 -22.25
C ARG A 81 2.81 14.01 -21.79
N GLN A 82 2.38 12.80 -21.41
CA GLN A 82 1.02 12.54 -20.93
C GLN A 82 0.70 13.37 -19.68
N TYR A 83 1.67 13.49 -18.76
CA TYR A 83 1.50 14.32 -17.57
C TYR A 83 1.43 15.81 -17.91
N ALA A 84 2.24 16.29 -18.85
CA ALA A 84 2.15 17.68 -19.32
C ALA A 84 0.78 17.99 -19.93
N GLU A 85 0.22 17.08 -20.73
CA GLU A 85 -1.14 17.20 -21.28
C GLU A 85 -2.20 17.21 -20.17
N TYR A 86 -2.06 16.35 -19.16
CA TYR A 86 -2.91 16.37 -17.97
C TYR A 86 -2.86 17.75 -17.28
N LEU A 87 -1.66 18.30 -17.03
CA LEU A 87 -1.51 19.61 -16.40
C LEU A 87 -2.15 20.75 -17.21
N GLU A 88 -2.06 20.72 -18.53
CA GLU A 88 -2.75 21.71 -19.38
C GLU A 88 -4.27 21.61 -19.25
N ARG A 89 -4.84 20.40 -19.23
CA ARG A 89 -6.28 20.20 -18.96
C ARG A 89 -6.70 20.72 -17.59
N ARG A 90 -5.86 20.53 -16.56
CA ARG A 90 -6.10 21.05 -15.20
C ARG A 90 -6.05 22.58 -15.18
N LYS A 91 -5.05 23.20 -15.84
CA LYS A 91 -4.91 24.67 -15.96
C LYS A 91 -6.10 25.31 -16.69
N SER A 92 -6.67 24.63 -17.69
CA SER A 92 -7.87 25.10 -18.39
C SER A 92 -9.17 24.91 -17.60
N GLY A 93 -9.09 24.48 -16.33
CA GLY A 93 -10.23 24.36 -15.43
C GLY A 93 -10.95 23.00 -15.48
N GLY A 94 -10.37 21.99 -16.13
CA GLY A 94 -10.92 20.63 -16.17
C GLY A 94 -11.11 20.02 -14.76
N PRO A 95 -11.88 18.92 -14.63
CA PRO A 95 -12.05 18.19 -13.37
C PRO A 95 -10.85 17.25 -13.10
N ARG A 96 -10.77 16.73 -11.88
CA ARG A 96 -9.78 15.71 -11.52
C ARG A 96 -10.04 14.46 -12.36
N GLU A 97 -8.98 13.78 -12.77
CA GLU A 97 -9.04 12.57 -13.59
C GLU A 97 -9.18 11.32 -12.72
N PHE A 98 -8.53 11.28 -11.54
CA PHE A 98 -8.54 10.08 -10.69
C PHE A 98 -9.53 10.19 -9.53
N PHE A 99 -9.41 11.21 -8.69
CA PHE A 99 -10.15 11.27 -7.44
C PHE A 99 -11.26 12.30 -7.51
N THR A 100 -12.50 11.83 -7.48
CA THR A 100 -13.70 12.68 -7.43
C THR A 100 -13.89 13.33 -6.06
N SER A 101 -13.44 12.71 -4.97
CA SER A 101 -13.59 13.21 -3.60
C SER A 101 -12.46 12.73 -2.68
N LYS A 102 -12.44 13.19 -1.42
CA LYS A 102 -11.43 12.76 -0.45
C LYS A 102 -11.64 11.29 -0.07
N ALA A 103 -12.89 10.86 0.11
CA ALA A 103 -13.24 9.47 0.34
C ALA A 103 -12.75 8.55 -0.80
N HIS A 104 -12.84 8.99 -2.05
CA HIS A 104 -12.31 8.25 -3.20
C HIS A 104 -10.78 8.05 -3.07
N ALA A 105 -10.04 9.13 -2.80
CA ALA A 105 -8.59 9.01 -2.60
C ALA A 105 -8.24 8.07 -1.43
N LEU A 106 -8.93 8.17 -0.30
CA LEU A 106 -8.71 7.30 0.86
C LEU A 106 -9.09 5.84 0.59
N TYR A 107 -10.10 5.58 -0.25
CA TYR A 107 -10.43 4.24 -0.74
C TYR A 107 -9.24 3.66 -1.52
N PHE A 108 -8.70 4.43 -2.47
CA PHE A 108 -7.54 4.01 -3.26
C PHE A 108 -6.33 3.71 -2.37
N LEU A 109 -5.98 4.60 -1.42
CA LEU A 109 -4.84 4.41 -0.52
C LEU A 109 -4.96 3.13 0.33
N GLN A 110 -6.17 2.77 0.78
CA GLN A 110 -6.39 1.50 1.46
C GLN A 110 -6.24 0.31 0.51
N ALA A 111 -6.81 0.41 -0.68
CA ALA A 111 -6.82 -0.67 -1.65
C ALA A 111 -5.42 -1.05 -2.17
N VAL A 112 -4.48 -0.10 -2.24
CA VAL A 112 -3.08 -0.38 -2.61
C VAL A 112 -2.16 -0.60 -1.41
N ALA A 113 -2.65 -0.50 -0.17
CA ALA A 113 -1.82 -0.63 1.03
C ALA A 113 -1.03 -1.95 1.10
N PRO A 114 -1.60 -3.14 0.74
CA PRO A 114 -0.83 -4.37 0.76
C PRO A 114 0.43 -4.35 -0.11
N THR A 115 0.38 -3.67 -1.26
CA THR A 115 1.55 -3.52 -2.14
C THR A 115 2.54 -2.50 -1.56
N LYS A 116 2.03 -1.36 -1.08
CA LYS A 116 2.85 -0.22 -0.65
C LYS A 116 3.50 -0.39 0.72
N LEU A 117 2.97 -1.30 1.54
CA LEU A 117 3.54 -1.66 2.85
C LEU A 117 4.65 -2.71 2.79
N VAL A 118 4.94 -3.25 1.60
CA VAL A 118 6.05 -4.19 1.37
C VAL A 118 6.97 -3.69 0.25
N ASP A 119 6.96 -2.38 -0.01
CA ASP A 119 7.77 -1.76 -1.05
C ASP A 119 9.26 -2.12 -0.92
N GLY A 120 9.89 -2.43 -2.05
CA GLY A 120 11.25 -2.98 -2.13
C GLY A 120 11.39 -4.47 -1.80
N ALA A 121 10.38 -5.16 -1.25
CA ALA A 121 10.54 -6.52 -0.71
C ALA A 121 11.03 -7.57 -1.74
N TRP A 122 10.77 -7.35 -3.04
CA TRP A 122 11.23 -8.26 -4.09
C TRP A 122 12.77 -8.35 -4.17
N LEU A 123 13.49 -7.33 -3.70
CA LEU A 123 14.95 -7.32 -3.64
C LEU A 123 15.52 -7.89 -2.35
N TYR A 124 14.72 -8.31 -1.38
CA TYR A 124 15.23 -8.80 -0.09
C TYR A 124 16.28 -9.89 -0.26
N GLY A 125 16.03 -10.84 -1.17
CA GLY A 125 16.94 -11.94 -1.48
C GLY A 125 18.30 -11.52 -2.03
N VAL A 126 18.46 -10.30 -2.58
CA VAL A 126 19.73 -9.83 -3.14
C VAL A 126 20.77 -9.49 -2.07
N LEU A 127 20.34 -9.26 -0.83
CA LEU A 127 21.23 -8.90 0.28
C LEU A 127 22.30 -9.96 0.57
N LYS A 128 22.05 -11.25 0.28
CA LYS A 128 23.06 -12.29 0.47
C LYS A 128 24.25 -12.16 -0.50
N HIS A 129 24.07 -11.43 -1.60
CA HIS A 129 25.11 -11.13 -2.59
C HIS A 129 25.87 -9.84 -2.29
N TRP A 130 25.80 -9.36 -1.05
CA TRP A 130 26.44 -8.12 -0.63
C TRP A 130 27.94 -8.05 -0.86
N HIS A 131 28.65 -9.15 -1.18
CA HIS A 131 30.05 -9.11 -1.60
C HIS A 131 30.29 -8.97 -3.11
N ASP A 132 29.30 -9.33 -3.95
CA ASP A 132 29.45 -9.32 -5.40
C ASP A 132 29.12 -7.94 -5.98
N HIS A 133 30.09 -7.31 -6.63
CA HIS A 133 29.94 -5.97 -7.21
C HIS A 133 28.88 -5.90 -8.32
N ARG A 134 28.58 -7.02 -9.00
CA ARG A 134 27.54 -7.06 -10.04
C ARG A 134 26.14 -6.81 -9.48
N PHE A 135 25.94 -7.04 -8.17
CA PHE A 135 24.68 -6.79 -7.48
C PHE A 135 24.57 -5.38 -6.91
N GLU A 136 25.58 -4.52 -7.04
CA GLU A 136 25.59 -3.22 -6.37
C GLU A 136 24.40 -2.35 -6.78
N GLY A 137 23.99 -2.35 -8.06
CA GLY A 137 22.83 -1.58 -8.50
C GLY A 137 21.51 -2.02 -7.84
N LEU A 138 21.28 -3.33 -7.72
CA LEU A 138 20.10 -3.88 -7.02
C LEU A 138 20.18 -3.64 -5.51
N LEU A 139 21.36 -3.78 -4.90
CA LEU A 139 21.58 -3.51 -3.48
C LEU A 139 21.32 -2.04 -3.14
N CYS A 140 21.86 -1.11 -3.94
CA CYS A 140 21.63 0.32 -3.77
C CYS A 140 20.14 0.65 -3.88
N THR A 141 19.48 0.13 -4.92
CA THR A 141 18.03 0.32 -5.11
C THR A 141 17.28 -0.12 -3.86
N TYR A 142 17.51 -1.35 -3.39
CA TYR A 142 16.85 -1.85 -2.18
C TYR A 142 17.13 -1.03 -0.92
N LEU A 143 18.38 -0.61 -0.70
CA LEU A 143 18.74 0.18 0.48
C LEU A 143 18.11 1.59 0.44
N GLU A 144 17.97 2.18 -0.76
CA GLU A 144 17.26 3.44 -0.98
C GLU A 144 15.75 3.30 -0.72
N GLU A 145 15.10 2.19 -1.10
CA GLU A 145 13.70 1.87 -0.73
C GLU A 145 13.51 1.78 0.80
N LEU A 146 14.53 1.25 1.48
CA LEU A 146 14.62 1.18 2.93
C LEU A 146 14.95 2.56 3.56
N GLY A 147 15.10 3.60 2.74
CA GLY A 147 15.41 4.96 3.12
C GLY A 147 16.82 5.15 3.64
N ASP A 148 17.75 4.26 3.29
CA ASP A 148 19.09 4.14 3.92
C ASP A 148 19.02 4.02 5.46
N GLY A 149 17.88 3.55 5.97
CA GLY A 149 17.57 3.51 7.39
C GLY A 149 17.14 4.84 8.00
N TYR A 150 16.91 5.90 7.22
CA TYR A 150 16.31 7.14 7.68
C TYR A 150 14.78 7.06 7.58
N PRO A 151 14.03 7.23 8.69
CA PRO A 151 12.58 7.09 8.67
C PRO A 151 11.87 8.07 7.73
N ALA A 152 12.43 9.27 7.51
CA ALA A 152 11.90 10.27 6.59
C ALA A 152 12.07 9.91 5.10
N GLN A 153 12.83 8.86 4.81
CA GLN A 153 13.11 8.36 3.46
C GLN A 153 12.65 6.90 3.28
N ASN A 154 12.32 6.19 4.35
CA ASN A 154 11.88 4.79 4.26
C ASN A 154 10.45 4.71 3.72
N HIS A 155 10.26 4.03 2.59
CA HIS A 155 9.00 4.03 1.84
C HIS A 155 7.82 3.51 2.68
N VAL A 156 8.03 2.42 3.41
CA VAL A 156 7.00 1.80 4.26
C VAL A 156 6.68 2.66 5.49
N VAL A 157 7.68 3.31 6.12
CA VAL A 157 7.43 4.27 7.22
C VAL A 157 6.60 5.45 6.73
N ILE A 158 6.93 6.01 5.57
CA ILE A 158 6.21 7.13 4.96
C ILE A 158 4.77 6.71 4.66
N TYR A 159 4.56 5.54 4.06
CA TYR A 159 3.22 5.06 3.72
C TYR A 159 2.37 4.77 4.96
N ARG A 160 2.91 4.11 5.99
CA ARG A 160 2.22 3.90 7.27
C ARG A 160 1.81 5.21 7.92
N LYS A 161 2.68 6.22 7.89
CA LYS A 161 2.36 7.55 8.40
C LYS A 161 1.18 8.17 7.65
N LEU A 162 1.17 8.09 6.32
CA LEU A 162 0.06 8.55 5.48
C LEU A 162 -1.27 7.85 5.85
N LEU A 163 -1.26 6.52 6.02
CA LEU A 163 -2.44 5.77 6.45
C LEU A 163 -2.92 6.23 7.85
N ALA A 164 -1.99 6.32 8.81
CA ALA A 164 -2.30 6.69 10.19
C ALA A 164 -2.87 8.10 10.32
N GLU A 165 -2.37 9.08 9.56
CA GLU A 165 -2.88 10.46 9.53
C GLU A 165 -4.37 10.54 9.12
N HIS A 166 -4.84 9.56 8.35
CA HIS A 166 -6.23 9.44 7.92
C HIS A 166 -7.02 8.35 8.65
N GLY A 167 -6.45 7.76 9.71
CA GLY A 167 -7.09 6.70 10.50
C GLY A 167 -7.36 5.43 9.71
N LEU A 168 -6.54 5.15 8.69
CA LEU A 168 -6.59 3.95 7.87
C LEU A 168 -5.76 2.84 8.53
N PRO A 169 -6.22 1.58 8.49
CA PRO A 169 -5.46 0.45 9.05
C PRO A 169 -4.30 0.02 8.14
N ASP A 170 -3.20 -0.44 8.74
CA ASP A 170 -2.09 -1.08 8.02
C ASP A 170 -2.50 -2.41 7.35
N ALA A 171 -3.45 -3.13 7.94
CA ALA A 171 -4.00 -4.38 7.40
C ALA A 171 -5.49 -4.19 7.10
N PRO A 172 -5.84 -3.54 5.98
CA PRO A 172 -7.22 -3.24 5.64
C PRO A 172 -8.03 -4.52 5.33
N ASP A 173 -9.30 -4.53 5.71
CA ASP A 173 -10.20 -5.64 5.38
C ASP A 173 -10.81 -5.41 3.99
N ILE A 174 -10.07 -5.82 2.96
CA ILE A 174 -10.39 -5.61 1.53
C ILE A 174 -10.35 -6.92 0.76
N ASP A 175 -10.84 -6.89 -0.48
CA ASP A 175 -10.90 -8.04 -1.39
C ASP A 175 -9.55 -8.75 -1.53
N ASP A 176 -9.58 -10.08 -1.56
CA ASP A 176 -8.38 -10.94 -1.56
C ASP A 176 -7.41 -10.61 -2.70
N GLU A 177 -7.94 -10.29 -3.89
CA GLU A 177 -7.15 -9.94 -5.07
C GLU A 177 -6.27 -8.70 -4.88
N ARG A 178 -6.64 -7.79 -3.96
CA ARG A 178 -5.85 -6.59 -3.64
C ARG A 178 -4.51 -6.91 -2.98
N TYR A 179 -4.37 -8.12 -2.43
CA TYR A 179 -3.13 -8.59 -1.83
C TYR A 179 -2.15 -9.21 -2.84
N LEU A 180 -2.57 -9.46 -4.09
CA LEU A 180 -1.77 -10.22 -5.05
C LEU A 180 -0.42 -9.58 -5.35
N GLN A 181 -0.40 -8.29 -5.64
CA GLN A 181 0.84 -7.59 -5.98
C GLN A 181 1.83 -7.56 -4.81
N GLY A 182 1.37 -7.25 -3.60
CA GLY A 182 2.20 -7.36 -2.39
C GLY A 182 2.70 -8.79 -2.13
N ALA A 183 1.87 -9.80 -2.38
CA ALA A 183 2.24 -11.21 -2.21
C ALA A 183 3.32 -11.62 -3.21
N VAL A 184 3.25 -11.15 -4.46
CA VAL A 184 4.28 -11.36 -5.49
C VAL A 184 5.61 -10.73 -5.06
N GLN A 185 5.60 -9.48 -4.56
CA GLN A 185 6.82 -8.82 -4.07
C GLN A 185 7.49 -9.62 -2.96
N LEU A 186 6.72 -10.04 -1.96
CA LEU A 186 7.24 -10.87 -0.87
C LEU A 186 7.77 -12.20 -1.38
N ALA A 187 7.05 -12.86 -2.28
CA ALA A 187 7.47 -14.16 -2.81
C ALA A 187 8.77 -14.05 -3.61
N LEU A 188 8.93 -13.01 -4.45
CA LEU A 188 10.19 -12.72 -5.15
C LEU A 188 11.36 -12.56 -4.16
N GLY A 189 11.14 -11.84 -3.05
CA GLY A 189 12.15 -11.65 -2.01
C GLY A 189 12.62 -12.95 -1.33
N TYR A 190 11.75 -13.96 -1.26
CA TYR A 190 12.02 -15.24 -0.59
C TYR A 190 12.27 -16.43 -1.52
N ALA A 191 12.05 -16.31 -2.83
CA ALA A 191 12.13 -17.44 -3.77
C ALA A 191 13.55 -17.97 -4.02
N GLY A 192 14.57 -17.24 -3.55
CA GLY A 192 15.98 -17.63 -3.63
C GLY A 192 16.63 -17.30 -4.97
N ASP A 193 17.89 -17.74 -5.15
CA ASP A 193 18.69 -17.40 -6.35
C ASP A 193 18.16 -18.01 -7.64
N GLU A 194 17.37 -19.08 -7.51
CA GLU A 194 16.80 -19.76 -8.64
C GLU A 194 15.94 -18.81 -9.49
N TYR A 195 15.27 -17.84 -8.88
CA TYR A 195 14.36 -16.86 -9.51
C TYR A 195 15.01 -15.49 -9.76
N LEU A 196 16.34 -15.38 -9.69
CA LEU A 196 17.04 -14.11 -9.89
C LEU A 196 16.68 -13.40 -11.22
N PRO A 197 16.56 -14.10 -12.38
CA PRO A 197 16.14 -13.44 -13.61
C PRO A 197 14.75 -12.80 -13.51
N GLU A 198 13.79 -13.48 -12.87
CA GLU A 198 12.44 -12.95 -12.65
C GLU A 198 12.45 -11.74 -11.71
N VAL A 199 13.27 -11.77 -10.65
CA VAL A 199 13.47 -10.63 -9.73
C VAL A 199 14.00 -9.41 -10.50
N ILE A 200 15.00 -9.61 -11.37
CA ILE A 200 15.57 -8.53 -12.20
C ILE A 200 14.52 -7.97 -13.17
N GLY A 201 13.72 -8.85 -13.79
CA GLY A 201 12.62 -8.45 -14.65
C GLY A 201 11.56 -7.64 -13.91
N TYR A 202 11.13 -8.12 -12.74
CA TYR A 202 10.16 -7.42 -11.91
C TYR A 202 10.67 -6.04 -11.51
N ASN A 203 11.92 -5.96 -11.04
CA ASN A 203 12.59 -4.71 -10.70
C ASN A 203 12.58 -3.73 -11.86
N LEU A 204 12.95 -4.17 -13.07
CA LEU A 204 12.94 -3.32 -14.26
C LEU A 204 11.55 -2.71 -14.56
N GLY A 205 10.47 -3.44 -14.31
CA GLY A 205 9.12 -2.92 -14.49
C GLY A 205 8.68 -2.00 -13.36
N TYR A 206 8.97 -2.36 -12.12
CA TYR A 206 8.53 -1.60 -10.95
C TYR A 206 9.22 -0.22 -10.85
N GLU A 207 10.51 -0.16 -11.17
CA GLU A 207 11.32 1.07 -11.11
C GLU A 207 11.04 2.07 -12.24
N GLN A 208 10.11 1.77 -13.16
CA GLN A 208 9.70 2.72 -14.18
C GLN A 208 8.54 3.56 -13.68
N LEU A 209 8.76 4.87 -13.53
CA LEU A 209 7.76 5.83 -13.04
C LEU A 209 6.44 5.75 -13.84
N PRO A 210 5.34 5.22 -13.26
CA PRO A 210 4.07 5.15 -13.96
C PRO A 210 3.33 6.49 -13.88
N LEU A 211 2.60 6.84 -14.95
CA LEU A 211 1.84 8.10 -15.05
C LEU A 211 0.92 8.34 -13.85
N HIS A 212 0.36 7.27 -13.28
CA HIS A 212 -0.58 7.41 -12.19
C HIS A 212 0.04 8.05 -10.95
N LEU A 213 1.33 7.84 -10.65
CA LEU A 213 1.94 8.42 -9.44
C LEU A 213 1.97 9.95 -9.53
N LEU A 214 2.24 10.48 -10.73
CA LEU A 214 2.26 11.93 -11.00
C LEU A 214 0.88 12.57 -10.85
N ILE A 215 -0.16 11.92 -11.41
CA ILE A 215 -1.55 12.40 -11.28
C ILE A 215 -2.02 12.27 -9.83
N SER A 216 -1.79 11.12 -9.19
CA SER A 216 -2.17 10.92 -7.78
C SER A 216 -1.52 11.95 -6.87
N ALA A 217 -0.22 12.20 -6.99
CA ALA A 217 0.46 13.22 -6.19
C ALA A 217 -0.16 14.62 -6.35
N TYR A 218 -0.49 14.99 -7.58
CA TYR A 218 -1.14 16.26 -7.88
C TYR A 218 -2.51 16.37 -7.22
N GLU A 219 -3.37 15.36 -7.40
CA GLU A 219 -4.76 15.40 -6.93
C GLU A 219 -4.91 15.17 -5.42
N LEU A 220 -4.02 14.38 -4.80
CA LEU A 220 -3.96 14.21 -3.34
C LEU A 220 -3.67 15.56 -2.67
N THR A 221 -2.78 16.37 -3.25
CA THR A 221 -2.50 17.73 -2.76
C THR A 221 -3.78 18.60 -2.77
N GLU A 222 -4.57 18.53 -3.83
CA GLU A 222 -5.85 19.26 -3.93
C GLU A 222 -6.89 18.78 -2.90
N LEU A 223 -6.78 17.53 -2.48
CA LEU A 223 -7.64 16.88 -1.48
C LEU A 223 -7.17 17.04 -0.03
N GLU A 224 -6.13 17.85 0.20
CA GLU A 224 -5.51 18.02 1.52
C GLU A 224 -5.07 16.65 2.10
N ILE A 225 -4.45 15.81 1.27
CA ILE A 225 -3.78 14.55 1.63
C ILE A 225 -2.29 14.71 1.29
N ASP A 226 -1.40 14.27 2.18
CA ASP A 226 0.05 14.34 1.95
C ASP A 226 0.46 13.45 0.76
N PRO A 227 0.98 14.01 -0.34
CA PRO A 227 1.37 13.23 -1.51
C PRO A 227 2.79 12.65 -1.38
N TYR A 228 3.50 12.86 -0.27
CA TYR A 228 4.96 12.71 -0.21
C TYR A 228 5.45 11.35 -0.69
N TYR A 229 4.82 10.25 -0.28
CA TYR A 229 5.12 8.90 -0.76
C TYR A 229 5.14 8.81 -2.30
N PHE A 230 4.15 9.40 -2.96
CA PHE A 230 4.01 9.39 -4.42
C PHE A 230 5.04 10.30 -5.09
N THR A 231 5.31 11.47 -4.50
CA THR A 231 6.29 12.43 -5.05
C THR A 231 7.73 11.98 -4.90
N LEU A 232 8.04 11.14 -3.90
CA LEU A 232 9.37 10.58 -3.68
C LEU A 232 9.84 9.83 -4.93
N HIS A 233 9.03 8.86 -5.36
CA HIS A 233 9.22 8.02 -6.56
C HIS A 233 9.45 8.85 -7.84
N VAL A 234 8.80 10.01 -8.00
CA VAL A 234 9.03 10.90 -9.15
C VAL A 234 10.50 11.32 -9.28
N THR A 235 11.21 11.44 -8.17
CA THR A 235 12.62 11.87 -8.15
C THR A 235 13.57 10.68 -8.24
N ILE A 236 13.34 9.64 -7.43
CA ILE A 236 14.26 8.50 -7.32
C ILE A 236 14.17 7.55 -8.53
N ASP A 237 13.01 7.41 -9.17
CA ASP A 237 12.78 6.46 -10.28
C ASP A 237 13.15 7.04 -11.66
N ASN A 238 13.90 8.15 -11.70
CA ASN A 238 14.19 8.83 -12.96
C ASN A 238 15.06 7.97 -13.91
N ALA A 239 14.80 8.06 -15.21
CA ALA A 239 15.50 7.30 -16.25
C ALA A 239 16.95 7.76 -16.53
N SER A 240 17.43 8.84 -15.88
CA SER A 240 18.78 9.37 -16.11
C SER A 240 19.82 8.71 -15.20
N THR A 241 19.64 8.84 -13.88
CA THR A 241 20.57 8.30 -12.86
C THR A 241 19.83 7.61 -11.72
N GLY A 242 18.50 7.59 -11.77
CA GLY A 242 17.62 6.99 -10.79
C GLY A 242 17.49 5.47 -10.95
N HIS A 243 16.51 4.91 -10.26
CA HIS A 243 16.28 3.47 -10.19
C HIS A 243 15.97 2.85 -11.55
N ALA A 244 15.17 3.50 -12.41
CA ALA A 244 14.94 3.03 -13.78
C ALA A 244 16.24 2.81 -14.57
N HIS A 245 17.21 3.72 -14.45
CA HIS A 245 18.53 3.56 -15.09
C HIS A 245 19.34 2.44 -14.42
N LYS A 246 19.40 2.42 -13.08
CA LYS A 246 20.12 1.39 -12.32
C LYS A 246 19.58 -0.02 -12.60
N ALA A 247 18.28 -0.17 -12.83
CA ALA A 247 17.65 -1.45 -13.17
C ALA A 247 18.20 -2.00 -14.50
N VAL A 248 18.30 -1.15 -15.53
CA VAL A 248 18.90 -1.53 -16.83
C VAL A 248 20.36 -1.90 -16.65
N GLN A 249 21.15 -1.10 -15.93
CA GLN A 249 22.57 -1.39 -15.69
C GLN A 249 22.78 -2.70 -14.93
N SER A 250 21.99 -2.94 -13.88
CA SER A 250 22.07 -4.18 -13.08
C SER A 250 21.76 -5.41 -13.92
N LEU A 251 20.75 -5.33 -14.78
CA LEU A 251 20.41 -6.39 -15.72
C LEU A 251 21.60 -6.67 -16.65
N MET A 252 22.19 -5.64 -17.26
CA MET A 252 23.34 -5.82 -18.16
C MET A 252 24.56 -6.42 -17.46
N GLN A 253 24.80 -6.06 -16.20
CA GLN A 253 25.91 -6.59 -15.39
C GLN A 253 25.71 -8.05 -14.97
N LEU A 254 24.46 -8.46 -14.73
CA LEU A 254 24.10 -9.82 -14.29
C LEU A 254 23.77 -10.75 -15.46
N MET A 255 23.63 -10.23 -16.68
CA MET A 255 23.38 -11.03 -17.87
C MET A 255 24.55 -11.99 -18.15
N PRO A 256 24.29 -13.29 -18.37
CA PRO A 256 25.33 -14.24 -18.78
C PRO A 256 25.98 -13.85 -20.11
N MET A 257 27.29 -14.09 -20.25
CA MET A 257 28.04 -13.70 -21.46
C MET A 257 27.59 -14.49 -22.70
N GLU A 258 27.45 -15.82 -22.58
CA GLU A 258 27.08 -16.70 -23.71
C GLU A 258 26.09 -17.81 -23.29
N ALA A 259 26.49 -18.70 -22.37
CA ALA A 259 25.63 -19.79 -21.91
C ALA A 259 24.37 -19.28 -21.21
N ASP A 260 23.23 -19.88 -21.52
CA ASP A 260 21.91 -19.61 -20.92
C ASP A 260 21.38 -18.17 -21.09
N ARG A 261 22.01 -17.32 -21.92
CA ARG A 261 21.61 -15.92 -22.10
C ARG A 261 20.18 -15.77 -22.62
N GLU A 262 19.76 -16.60 -23.56
CA GLU A 262 18.39 -16.61 -24.08
C GLU A 262 17.37 -17.05 -23.02
N ALA A 263 17.70 -18.11 -22.26
CA ALA A 263 16.86 -18.59 -21.17
C ALA A 263 16.74 -17.54 -20.06
N PHE A 264 17.85 -16.87 -19.71
CA PHE A 264 17.89 -15.76 -18.77
C PHE A 264 17.00 -14.61 -19.24
N TRP A 265 17.15 -14.17 -20.49
CA TRP A 265 16.35 -13.09 -21.05
C TRP A 265 14.85 -13.42 -21.05
N ARG A 266 14.48 -14.63 -21.48
CA ARG A 266 13.09 -15.08 -21.42
C ARG A 266 12.50 -14.99 -20.01
N ARG A 267 13.27 -15.40 -18.99
CA ARG A 267 12.84 -15.33 -17.58
C ARG A 267 12.76 -13.90 -17.07
N VAL A 268 13.69 -13.03 -17.47
CA VAL A 268 13.60 -11.57 -17.22
C VAL A 268 12.30 -11.00 -17.81
N THR A 269 11.98 -11.29 -19.07
CA THR A 269 10.73 -10.80 -19.67
C THR A 269 9.48 -11.34 -18.98
N LEU A 270 9.54 -12.55 -18.43
CA LEU A 270 8.44 -13.14 -17.67
C LEU A 270 8.30 -12.47 -16.29
N GLY A 271 9.41 -12.20 -15.61
CA GLY A 271 9.44 -11.44 -14.36
C GLY A 271 8.92 -10.01 -14.53
N TYR A 272 9.24 -9.36 -15.65
CA TYR A 272 8.73 -8.02 -15.96
C TYR A 272 7.20 -7.99 -15.99
N ARG A 273 6.57 -8.97 -16.65
CA ARG A 273 5.11 -9.08 -16.77
C ARG A 273 4.39 -9.31 -15.44
N LEU A 274 5.09 -9.76 -14.39
CA LEU A 274 4.49 -9.86 -13.05
C LEU A 274 4.01 -8.48 -12.52
N ASN A 275 4.55 -7.37 -13.01
CA ASN A 275 4.08 -6.02 -12.64
C ASN A 275 2.63 -5.75 -13.08
N ASP A 276 2.18 -6.41 -14.15
CA ASP A 276 0.85 -6.23 -14.73
C ASP A 276 -0.15 -7.30 -14.24
N LEU A 277 0.24 -8.15 -13.28
CA LEU A 277 -0.67 -9.09 -12.65
C LEU A 277 -1.63 -8.41 -11.66
N GLY A 278 -2.87 -8.89 -11.66
CA GLY A 278 -3.92 -8.39 -10.81
C GLY A 278 -4.50 -7.06 -11.30
N GLN A 279 -5.14 -6.34 -10.39
CA GLN A 279 -5.80 -5.08 -10.73
C GLN A 279 -4.81 -3.91 -10.60
N GLY A 280 -4.46 -3.26 -11.71
CA GLY A 280 -3.60 -2.08 -11.72
C GLY A 280 -4.25 -0.86 -11.05
N SER A 281 -3.45 0.08 -10.55
CA SER A 281 -3.92 1.23 -9.76
C SER A 281 -5.04 2.04 -10.43
N ARG A 282 -4.99 2.22 -11.76
CA ARG A 282 -6.04 2.91 -12.51
C ARG A 282 -7.39 2.18 -12.42
N ALA A 283 -7.41 0.85 -12.54
CA ALA A 283 -8.64 0.07 -12.41
C ALA A 283 -9.22 0.14 -10.99
N ILE A 284 -8.36 0.20 -9.96
CA ILE A 284 -8.79 0.39 -8.57
C ILE A 284 -9.49 1.74 -8.40
N ILE A 285 -8.89 2.81 -8.92
CA ILE A 285 -9.44 4.15 -8.90
C ILE A 285 -10.79 4.16 -9.61
N GLU A 286 -10.86 3.64 -10.84
CA GLU A 286 -12.09 3.61 -11.63
C GLU A 286 -13.20 2.74 -11.02
N SER A 287 -12.87 1.80 -10.12
CA SER A 287 -13.86 0.92 -9.46
C SER A 287 -14.60 1.57 -8.29
N PHE A 288 -14.21 2.76 -7.84
CA PHE A 288 -14.83 3.40 -6.68
C PHE A 288 -16.27 3.86 -6.99
N ASP A 289 -17.22 3.31 -6.25
CA ASP A 289 -18.61 3.77 -6.20
C ASP A 289 -18.94 4.20 -4.77
N VAL A 290 -19.12 5.51 -4.58
CA VAL A 290 -19.36 6.09 -3.25
C VAL A 290 -20.61 5.53 -2.56
N TYR A 291 -21.67 5.21 -3.32
CA TYR A 291 -22.91 4.72 -2.73
C TYR A 291 -22.77 3.26 -2.30
N ARG A 292 -22.15 2.45 -3.15
CA ARG A 292 -21.83 1.06 -2.83
C ARG A 292 -20.92 0.95 -1.62
N GLU A 293 -19.87 1.78 -1.56
CA GLU A 293 -18.96 1.79 -0.41
C GLU A 293 -19.67 2.20 0.90
N VAL A 294 -20.61 3.15 0.84
CA VAL A 294 -21.45 3.51 2.01
C VAL A 294 -22.31 2.33 2.44
N LEU A 295 -22.95 1.64 1.50
CA LEU A 295 -23.78 0.48 1.81
C LEU A 295 -22.96 -0.65 2.43
N ASP A 296 -21.84 -1.01 1.81
CA ASP A 296 -20.97 -2.09 2.28
C ASP A 296 -20.40 -1.77 3.67
N MET A 297 -20.01 -0.52 3.91
CA MET A 297 -19.59 -0.05 5.23
C MET A 297 -20.69 -0.19 6.29
N LEU A 298 -21.92 0.24 5.97
CA LEU A 298 -23.04 0.13 6.91
C LEU A 298 -23.42 -1.34 7.15
N GLU A 299 -23.36 -2.21 6.13
CA GLU A 299 -23.61 -3.65 6.27
C GLU A 299 -22.56 -4.32 7.18
N ARG A 300 -21.28 -3.95 7.07
CA ARG A 300 -20.24 -4.42 8.00
C ARG A 300 -20.53 -4.02 9.45
N LYS A 301 -21.11 -2.83 9.68
CA LYS A 301 -21.46 -2.36 11.04
C LYS A 301 -22.81 -2.87 11.55
N ARG A 302 -23.73 -3.20 10.66
CA ARG A 302 -25.09 -3.66 10.93
C ARG A 302 -25.20 -4.68 12.08
N PRO A 303 -24.45 -5.81 12.10
CA PRO A 303 -24.60 -6.81 13.16
C PRO A 303 -24.21 -6.31 14.55
N PHE A 304 -23.43 -5.24 14.66
CA PHE A 304 -23.03 -4.62 15.93
C PHE A 304 -23.99 -3.50 16.36
N GLY A 305 -24.70 -2.89 15.42
CA GLY A 305 -25.70 -1.84 15.69
C GLY A 305 -27.11 -2.38 15.97
N GLN A 306 -27.45 -3.58 15.48
CA GLN A 306 -28.75 -4.19 15.78
C GLN A 306 -28.90 -4.35 17.31
N HIS A 307 -30.00 -3.82 17.86
CA HIS A 307 -30.34 -3.74 19.29
C HIS A 307 -29.77 -2.54 20.07
N MET A 308 -28.98 -1.66 19.45
CA MET A 308 -28.39 -0.50 20.15
C MET A 308 -29.25 0.77 20.09
N HIS A 309 -30.40 0.73 19.39
CA HIS A 309 -31.28 1.89 19.22
C HIS A 309 -32.58 1.74 20.02
N SER A 310 -33.17 2.86 20.45
CA SER A 310 -34.53 2.84 21.01
C SER A 310 -35.58 2.66 19.90
N ASP A 311 -36.65 1.93 20.19
CA ASP A 311 -37.72 1.63 19.22
C ASP A 311 -38.73 2.79 19.02
N TYR A 312 -38.46 3.97 19.60
CA TYR A 312 -39.31 5.15 19.47
C TYR A 312 -39.29 5.75 18.06
N CYS A 313 -38.16 5.66 17.35
CA CYS A 313 -38.01 6.19 16.00
C CYS A 313 -38.29 5.11 14.95
N LYS A 314 -39.20 5.41 14.01
CA LYS A 314 -39.59 4.50 12.93
C LYS A 314 -39.50 5.18 11.57
N PHE A 315 -39.03 4.43 10.59
CA PHE A 315 -38.96 4.80 9.18
C PHE A 315 -39.70 3.74 8.37
N GLU A 316 -40.70 4.16 7.60
CA GLU A 316 -41.59 3.25 6.85
C GLU A 316 -42.14 2.09 7.69
N GLY A 317 -42.57 2.39 8.92
CA GLY A 317 -43.15 1.43 9.85
C GLY A 317 -42.15 0.53 10.59
N LYS A 318 -40.87 0.53 10.23
CA LYS A 318 -39.79 -0.25 10.86
C LYS A 318 -38.94 0.60 11.80
N THR A 319 -38.51 0.05 12.94
CA THR A 319 -37.51 0.69 13.83
C THR A 319 -36.10 0.57 13.22
N VAL A 320 -35.14 1.36 13.70
CA VAL A 320 -33.74 1.24 13.28
C VAL A 320 -33.21 -0.18 13.51
N ASN A 321 -33.50 -0.77 14.68
CA ASN A 321 -33.11 -2.16 14.96
C ASN A 321 -33.69 -3.16 13.96
N GLN A 322 -34.92 -2.95 13.48
CA GLN A 322 -35.55 -3.82 12.48
C GLN A 322 -34.93 -3.67 11.10
N TRP A 323 -34.51 -2.45 10.72
CA TRP A 323 -33.71 -2.23 9.51
C TRP A 323 -32.35 -2.92 9.61
N LEU A 324 -31.69 -2.82 10.76
CA LEU A 324 -30.39 -3.46 10.99
C LEU A 324 -30.48 -4.97 11.22
N ALA A 325 -31.65 -5.56 11.51
CA ALA A 325 -31.73 -6.98 11.81
C ALA A 325 -31.52 -7.90 10.58
N VAL A 326 -31.80 -7.39 9.38
CA VAL A 326 -31.82 -8.20 8.15
C VAL A 326 -30.77 -7.69 7.16
N PRO A 327 -29.83 -8.54 6.70
CA PRO A 327 -28.86 -8.15 5.66
C PRO A 327 -29.54 -7.69 4.37
N GLY A 328 -28.95 -6.70 3.69
CA GLY A 328 -29.43 -6.20 2.40
C GLY A 328 -30.64 -5.25 2.49
N GLN A 329 -31.02 -4.80 3.69
CA GLN A 329 -32.12 -3.83 3.87
C GLN A 329 -31.64 -2.38 3.98
N LEU A 330 -30.33 -2.13 4.03
CA LEU A 330 -29.79 -0.79 4.30
C LEU A 330 -29.98 0.18 3.14
N GLU A 331 -30.05 -0.30 1.91
CA GLU A 331 -30.45 0.51 0.74
C GLU A 331 -31.81 1.17 0.98
N GLY A 332 -32.84 0.37 1.24
CA GLY A 332 -34.19 0.88 1.57
C GLY A 332 -34.22 1.73 2.85
N PHE A 333 -33.34 1.47 3.82
CA PHE A 333 -33.23 2.31 5.01
C PHE A 333 -32.68 3.71 4.69
N LEU A 334 -31.62 3.80 3.86
CA LEU A 334 -31.07 5.08 3.41
C LEU A 334 -32.08 5.86 2.56
N GLU A 335 -32.86 5.19 1.72
CA GLU A 335 -33.97 5.81 0.98
C GLU A 335 -35.03 6.37 1.93
N ALA A 336 -35.42 5.61 2.96
CA ALA A 336 -36.39 6.07 3.95
C ALA A 336 -35.87 7.28 4.76
N LEU A 337 -34.58 7.30 5.12
CA LEU A 337 -33.94 8.45 5.77
C LEU A 337 -33.94 9.70 4.86
N GLN A 338 -33.68 9.53 3.56
CA GLN A 338 -33.76 10.61 2.58
C GLN A 338 -35.20 11.11 2.42
N GLY A 339 -36.18 10.22 2.27
CA GLY A 339 -37.60 10.57 2.13
C GLY A 339 -38.18 11.31 3.34
N LYS A 340 -37.63 11.09 4.54
CA LYS A 340 -37.96 11.85 5.76
C LYS A 340 -37.11 13.11 5.96
N GLY A 341 -36.21 13.43 5.04
CA GLY A 341 -35.32 14.60 5.11
C GLY A 341 -34.25 14.51 6.19
N TRP A 342 -33.95 13.32 6.72
CA TRP A 342 -32.85 13.12 7.66
C TRP A 342 -31.50 13.17 6.95
N ILE A 343 -31.46 12.71 5.71
CA ILE A 343 -30.34 12.84 4.79
C ILE A 343 -30.77 13.75 3.65
N LYS A 344 -30.01 14.82 3.42
CA LYS A 344 -30.20 15.77 2.32
C LYS A 344 -29.02 15.65 1.38
N ARG A 345 -29.20 14.93 0.27
CA ARG A 345 -28.17 14.73 -0.75
C ARG A 345 -27.86 16.04 -1.49
N HIS A 346 -26.64 16.15 -2.01
CA HIS A 346 -26.16 17.27 -2.81
C HIS A 346 -26.22 18.63 -2.08
N GLN A 347 -26.09 18.61 -0.75
CA GLN A 347 -26.15 19.77 0.15
C GLN A 347 -25.02 19.69 1.18
N ASP A 348 -24.81 20.76 1.95
CA ASP A 348 -23.89 20.74 3.08
C ASP A 348 -24.30 19.61 4.05
N PRO A 349 -23.41 18.65 4.37
CA PRO A 349 -23.74 17.57 5.30
C PRO A 349 -24.27 18.05 6.66
N GLN A 350 -23.90 19.26 7.11
CA GLN A 350 -24.44 19.87 8.34
C GLN A 350 -25.96 20.09 8.29
N ASP A 351 -26.55 20.22 7.10
CA ASP A 351 -28.01 20.34 6.93
C ASP A 351 -28.75 19.01 7.10
N SER A 352 -28.02 17.88 7.13
CA SER A 352 -28.55 16.54 7.32
C SER A 352 -28.56 16.16 8.80
N ARG A 353 -29.75 15.90 9.37
CA ARG A 353 -29.89 15.41 10.74
C ARG A 353 -29.10 14.13 10.99
N PHE A 354 -29.00 13.24 10.01
CA PHE A 354 -28.23 12.01 10.15
C PHE A 354 -26.74 12.29 10.40
N TRP A 355 -26.17 13.30 9.74
CA TRP A 355 -24.77 13.70 9.91
C TRP A 355 -24.49 14.23 11.32
N THR A 356 -25.38 15.06 11.87
CA THR A 356 -25.21 15.62 13.23
C THR A 356 -25.32 14.59 14.35
N LEU A 357 -25.88 13.40 14.05
CA LEU A 357 -25.83 12.25 14.97
C LEU A 357 -24.47 11.55 14.97
N ILE A 358 -23.67 11.72 13.91
CA ILE A 358 -22.36 11.09 13.71
C ILE A 358 -21.23 12.02 14.15
N GLU A 359 -21.31 13.30 13.76
CA GLU A 359 -20.25 14.28 13.94
C GLU A 359 -20.79 15.54 14.64
N GLY A 360 -20.04 16.03 15.63
CA GLY A 360 -20.39 17.21 16.41
C GLY A 360 -20.34 17.02 17.93
N ALA A 361 -20.42 18.12 18.68
CA ALA A 361 -20.43 18.09 20.14
C ALA A 361 -21.70 17.40 20.65
N GLY A 362 -21.54 16.25 21.32
CA GLY A 362 -22.66 15.45 21.82
C GLY A 362 -23.32 14.53 20.79
N ALA A 363 -22.64 14.24 19.67
CA ALA A 363 -23.10 13.30 18.66
C ALA A 363 -23.43 11.92 19.28
N ALA A 364 -24.66 11.45 19.09
CA ALA A 364 -25.15 10.22 19.71
C ALA A 364 -24.42 8.95 19.24
N MET A 365 -23.81 8.99 18.05
CA MET A 365 -23.02 7.91 17.46
C MET A 365 -21.51 8.21 17.50
N PHE A 366 -21.06 9.03 18.45
CA PHE A 366 -19.63 9.29 18.64
C PHE A 366 -18.84 7.98 18.83
N GLY A 367 -17.76 7.82 18.06
CA GLY A 367 -16.89 6.64 18.10
C GLY A 367 -17.37 5.41 17.31
N VAL A 368 -18.56 5.47 16.69
CA VAL A 368 -19.08 4.35 15.87
C VAL A 368 -18.38 4.25 14.52
N PHE A 369 -18.08 5.39 13.91
CA PHE A 369 -17.47 5.50 12.58
C PHE A 369 -16.02 5.95 12.68
N SER A 370 -15.13 5.27 11.94
CA SER A 370 -13.73 5.65 11.76
C SER A 370 -13.62 6.98 11.00
N PRO A 371 -12.43 7.63 11.00
CA PRO A 371 -12.22 8.84 10.22
C PRO A 371 -12.55 8.68 8.73
N TYR A 372 -12.15 7.55 8.12
CA TYR A 372 -12.49 7.24 6.74
C TYR A 372 -14.00 7.08 6.52
N GLU A 373 -14.70 6.35 7.38
CA GLU A 373 -16.14 6.10 7.23
C GLU A 373 -16.94 7.39 7.40
N LYS A 374 -16.48 8.30 8.28
CA LYS A 374 -17.03 9.66 8.37
C LYS A 374 -16.80 10.45 7.09
N GLN A 375 -15.59 10.43 6.53
CA GLN A 375 -15.31 11.11 5.26
C GLN A 375 -16.15 10.53 4.11
N LEU A 376 -16.35 9.22 4.09
CA LEU A 376 -17.18 8.53 3.10
C LEU A 376 -18.65 8.96 3.20
N LEU A 377 -19.22 8.96 4.41
CA LEU A 377 -20.58 9.46 4.62
C LEU A 377 -20.71 10.96 4.32
N HIS A 378 -19.70 11.75 4.68
CA HIS A 378 -19.65 13.18 4.37
C HIS A 378 -19.71 13.41 2.86
N ASP A 379 -18.81 12.78 2.11
CA ASP A 379 -18.70 12.96 0.66
C ASP A 379 -19.92 12.40 -0.05
N TRP A 380 -20.44 11.26 0.42
CA TRP A 380 -21.70 10.73 -0.05
C TRP A 380 -22.82 11.72 0.17
N ILE A 381 -23.06 12.24 1.37
CA ILE A 381 -24.14 13.23 1.61
C ILE A 381 -23.94 14.48 0.74
N ALA A 382 -22.71 15.00 0.71
CA ALA A 382 -22.35 16.24 0.03
C ALA A 382 -22.55 16.16 -1.49
N GLY A 383 -22.19 15.06 -2.15
CA GLY A 383 -22.29 14.93 -3.61
C GLY A 383 -21.75 16.16 -4.36
N ASP A 384 -22.52 16.67 -5.32
CA ASP A 384 -22.21 17.85 -6.16
C ASP A 384 -21.96 19.14 -5.37
N TRP A 385 -22.35 19.21 -4.10
CA TRP A 385 -22.03 20.36 -3.25
C TRP A 385 -20.51 20.52 -3.08
N LEU A 386 -19.75 19.42 -3.10
CA LEU A 386 -18.28 19.44 -3.05
C LEU A 386 -17.67 20.25 -4.20
N GLU A 387 -18.27 20.21 -5.39
CA GLU A 387 -17.77 20.91 -6.58
C GLU A 387 -18.09 22.42 -6.56
N LYS A 388 -19.15 22.81 -5.85
CA LYS A 388 -19.64 24.20 -5.74
C LYS A 388 -18.95 24.96 -4.60
N GLY A 389 -18.23 24.27 -3.72
CA GLY A 389 -17.45 24.87 -2.66
C GLY A 389 -16.30 25.74 -3.21
N PRO A 390 -15.80 26.72 -2.44
CA PRO A 390 -14.66 27.51 -2.86
C PRO A 390 -13.46 26.59 -3.10
N ARG A 391 -12.94 26.58 -4.35
CA ARG A 391 -11.68 25.90 -4.69
C ARG A 391 -10.58 26.47 -3.79
N ARG A 392 -10.18 25.73 -2.76
CA ARG A 392 -9.04 26.11 -1.93
C ARG A 392 -7.79 25.96 -2.78
N SER A 393 -7.05 27.05 -2.97
CA SER A 393 -5.72 26.96 -3.56
C SER A 393 -4.89 26.00 -2.70
N PRO A 394 -4.20 25.01 -3.31
CA PRO A 394 -3.36 24.10 -2.56
C PRO A 394 -2.35 24.93 -1.77
N ARG A 395 -2.42 24.84 -0.44
CA ARG A 395 -1.31 25.34 0.38
C ARG A 395 -0.14 24.44 0.05
N ARG A 396 1.00 25.04 -0.35
CA ARG A 396 2.27 24.32 -0.40
C ARG A 396 2.53 23.77 1.01
N ALA A 397 2.19 22.52 1.24
CA ALA A 397 2.68 21.76 2.38
C ALA A 397 4.18 21.55 2.12
N HIS A 398 5.00 22.54 2.47
CA HIS A 398 6.42 22.28 2.72
C HIS A 398 6.47 21.57 4.06
N GLY A 399 6.27 20.25 4.02
CA GLY A 399 6.51 19.37 5.14
C GLY A 399 8.00 19.30 5.40
N ALA A 400 8.57 20.33 6.04
CA ALA A 400 9.62 20.07 7.01
C ALA A 400 8.94 19.34 8.17
N SER A 401 8.65 18.05 7.99
CA SER A 401 8.22 17.22 9.10
C SER A 401 9.39 17.17 10.06
N CYS A 402 9.21 17.77 11.24
CA CYS A 402 10.11 17.57 12.37
C CYS A 402 10.22 16.06 12.56
N GLU A 403 11.42 15.50 12.40
CA GLU A 403 11.67 14.09 12.63
C GLU A 403 11.13 13.76 14.03
N PRO A 404 10.16 12.84 14.17
CA PRO A 404 9.91 12.28 15.49
C PRO A 404 11.22 11.64 15.92
N PRO A 405 11.85 12.10 17.01
CA PRO A 405 13.11 11.51 17.46
C PRO A 405 12.88 10.02 17.65
N MET A 406 13.77 9.20 17.08
CA MET A 406 13.78 7.77 17.31
C MET A 406 13.63 7.53 18.82
N PRO A 407 12.65 6.74 19.28
CA PRO A 407 12.47 6.52 20.70
C PRO A 407 13.78 5.97 21.26
N VAL A 408 14.44 6.76 22.11
CA VAL A 408 15.78 6.52 22.67
C VAL A 408 15.83 5.24 23.52
N GLN A 409 14.69 4.55 23.69
CA GLN A 409 14.51 3.37 24.54
C GLN A 409 13.73 2.24 23.87
N ASP A 410 13.91 2.03 22.56
CA ASP A 410 13.38 0.83 21.90
C ASP A 410 14.15 -0.44 22.36
N PRO A 411 13.48 -1.48 22.90
CA PRO A 411 14.14 -2.66 23.45
C PRO A 411 14.81 -3.53 22.38
N ASP A 412 14.29 -3.54 21.15
CA ASP A 412 14.86 -4.32 20.05
C ASP A 412 16.12 -3.64 19.53
N VAL A 413 16.14 -2.29 19.49
CA VAL A 413 17.37 -1.51 19.21
C VAL A 413 18.47 -1.86 20.22
N GLN A 414 18.16 -1.83 21.51
CA GLN A 414 19.14 -2.15 22.56
C GLN A 414 19.66 -3.58 22.45
N ARG A 415 18.78 -4.55 22.21
CA ARG A 415 19.15 -5.96 22.04
C ARG A 415 20.02 -6.17 20.81
N LEU A 416 19.68 -5.52 19.69
CA LEU A 416 20.46 -5.59 18.46
C LEU A 416 21.87 -5.02 18.69
N GLU A 417 21.99 -3.82 19.24
CA GLU A 417 23.29 -3.21 19.54
C GLU A 417 24.16 -4.08 20.47
N GLN A 418 23.56 -4.65 21.51
CA GLN A 418 24.28 -5.56 22.42
C GLN A 418 24.79 -6.81 21.71
N THR A 419 23.99 -7.37 20.80
CA THR A 419 24.35 -8.55 20.01
C THR A 419 25.49 -8.24 19.04
N LEU A 420 25.47 -7.08 18.37
CA LEU A 420 26.50 -6.70 17.40
C LEU A 420 27.86 -6.43 18.05
N ARG A 421 27.90 -5.89 19.29
CA ARG A 421 29.16 -5.54 19.99
C ARG A 421 30.12 -6.72 20.21
N SER A 422 29.60 -7.94 20.30
CA SER A 422 30.40 -9.14 20.56
C SER A 422 30.79 -9.91 19.29
N GLN A 423 30.43 -9.39 18.11
CA GLN A 423 30.54 -10.09 16.83
C GLN A 423 31.60 -9.46 15.92
N SER A 424 32.24 -10.30 15.09
CA SER A 424 33.08 -9.82 13.98
C SER A 424 32.23 -9.09 12.93
N PRO A 425 32.82 -8.23 12.08
CA PRO A 425 32.09 -7.56 10.99
C PRO A 425 31.25 -8.51 10.11
N ASP A 426 31.78 -9.67 9.72
CA ASP A 426 31.03 -10.67 8.94
C ASP A 426 29.84 -11.26 9.71
N GLN A 427 30.02 -11.54 11.00
CA GLN A 427 28.95 -12.03 11.87
C GLN A 427 27.86 -10.97 12.10
N GLN A 428 28.26 -9.70 12.16
CA GLN A 428 27.33 -8.58 12.25
C GLN A 428 26.45 -8.51 11.00
N ILE A 429 27.02 -8.60 9.79
CA ILE A 429 26.22 -8.64 8.55
C ILE A 429 25.15 -9.74 8.62
N GLN A 430 25.53 -10.98 8.98
CA GLN A 430 24.57 -12.08 9.08
C GLN A 430 23.46 -11.81 10.11
N THR A 431 23.80 -11.16 11.23
CA THR A 431 22.82 -10.78 12.26
C THR A 431 21.89 -9.66 11.79
N LEU A 432 22.35 -8.79 10.89
CA LEU A 432 21.58 -7.66 10.36
C LEU A 432 20.58 -8.08 9.27
N LEU A 433 20.90 -9.06 8.43
CA LEU A 433 20.06 -9.44 7.27
C LEU A 433 18.57 -9.64 7.59
N PRO A 434 18.15 -10.34 8.66
CA PRO A 434 16.73 -10.52 8.98
C PRO A 434 16.00 -9.21 9.32
N TRP A 435 16.73 -8.21 9.83
CA TRP A 435 16.17 -6.89 10.19
C TRP A 435 15.87 -6.01 8.97
N LEU A 436 16.48 -6.31 7.82
CA LEU A 436 16.21 -5.61 6.57
C LEU A 436 14.99 -6.18 5.83
N SER A 437 14.39 -7.29 6.30
CA SER A 437 13.18 -7.86 5.67
C SER A 437 11.99 -6.89 5.68
N ALA A 438 11.02 -7.11 4.78
CA ALA A 438 9.77 -6.33 4.68
C ALA A 438 9.02 -6.21 6.01
N ARG A 439 9.14 -7.21 6.90
CA ARG A 439 8.56 -7.18 8.23
C ARG A 439 9.21 -6.16 9.16
N CYS A 440 10.52 -5.97 9.04
CA CYS A 440 11.35 -5.40 10.10
C CYS A 440 11.97 -4.05 9.73
N HIS A 441 12.25 -3.79 8.44
CA HIS A 441 13.10 -2.66 8.01
C HIS A 441 12.57 -1.28 8.42
N SER A 442 11.25 -1.15 8.52
CA SER A 442 10.54 0.07 8.93
C SER A 442 10.41 0.24 10.46
N HIS A 443 10.82 -0.75 11.26
CA HIS A 443 10.88 -0.66 12.72
C HIS A 443 12.19 0.03 13.17
N PRO A 444 12.25 0.71 14.34
CA PRO A 444 13.48 1.34 14.84
C PRO A 444 14.76 0.49 14.75
N ALA A 445 14.68 -0.81 15.07
CA ALA A 445 15.81 -1.73 14.96
C ALA A 445 16.18 -2.06 13.50
N GLY A 446 15.21 -2.14 12.59
CA GLY A 446 15.44 -2.31 11.14
C GLY A 446 16.09 -1.08 10.51
N LEU A 447 15.68 0.12 10.92
CA LEU A 447 16.30 1.38 10.50
C LEU A 447 17.77 1.46 10.95
N LEU A 448 18.07 1.07 12.20
CA LEU A 448 19.45 0.92 12.67
C LEU A 448 20.20 -0.14 11.88
N ALA A 449 19.57 -1.28 11.63
CA ALA A 449 20.22 -2.39 10.96
C ALA A 449 20.62 -2.04 9.53
N THR A 450 19.77 -1.29 8.82
CA THR A 450 20.03 -0.79 7.46
C THR A 450 21.28 0.10 7.44
N ARG A 451 21.36 1.10 8.35
CA ARG A 451 22.54 1.97 8.45
C ARG A 451 23.81 1.18 8.74
N ARG A 452 23.75 0.24 9.69
CA ARG A 452 24.90 -0.62 10.04
C ARG A 452 25.33 -1.53 8.89
N PHE A 453 24.37 -2.06 8.15
CA PHE A 453 24.65 -2.90 6.99
C PHE A 453 25.38 -2.10 5.90
N ILE A 454 24.94 -0.87 5.61
CA ILE A 454 25.60 0.05 4.67
C ILE A 454 27.04 0.34 5.10
N GLU A 455 27.24 0.71 6.37
CA GLU A 455 28.57 0.98 6.94
C GLU A 455 29.51 -0.22 6.79
N LEU A 456 29.07 -1.41 7.20
CA LEU A 456 29.87 -2.63 7.15
C LEU A 456 30.16 -3.08 5.72
N LYS A 457 29.16 -3.02 4.82
CA LYS A 457 29.35 -3.34 3.40
C LYS A 457 30.43 -2.47 2.77
N SER A 458 30.51 -1.20 3.14
CA SER A 458 31.53 -0.27 2.62
C SER A 458 32.93 -0.50 3.21
N ILE A 459 33.05 -1.14 4.37
CA ILE A 459 34.34 -1.43 5.02
C ILE A 459 34.92 -2.77 4.56
N LEU A 460 34.04 -3.75 4.32
CA LEU A 460 34.41 -5.13 4.00
C LEU A 460 34.60 -5.39 2.50
N ARG A 461 34.28 -4.40 1.66
CA ARG A 461 34.62 -4.34 0.24
C ARG A 461 35.73 -3.31 0.04
#